data_AF-A0A9E2TUA9-F1
#
_entry.id   AF-A0A9E2TUA9-F1
#
_cell.length_a   1.000
_cell.length_b   1.000
_cell.length_c   1.000
_cell.angle_alpha   90.00
_cell.angle_beta   90.00
_cell.angle_gamma   90.00
#
_symmetry.space_group_name_H-M   'P 1'
#
loop_
_entity.id
_entity.type
_entity.pdbx_description
1 polymer ?
#
loop_
_entity_poly.entity_id
_entity_poly.type
_entity_poly.pdbx_seq_one_letter_code
_entity_poly.pdbx_strand_id
1 'polypeptide(L)'
;MAEKTTSLEGYSPEFKDIEVAHRAMRDVSSVTPLQYSFNLSERYDAKIYLKREDMQIVRSYKIRGAINKIKSLSQAELKKGVVCASAGNHAQGVAFSCHKLKVKGTIFMPVPTPKQKVQQVKMFGKEYIDVVLAGDTFDDANKEAKDFEEKTGSTFVHPFNDPKVIEGQATIGLELIQDADFNMDYLFMPIGGGGLAAGVSAVVKALSPQTVIIGAEPEGAPAMYEAIQKKEVVTLEHIDKFVDGAAVKRVGDFAYPICRDNLREVALVNEGKICSSLISMYNESGIVLEPAGALSVAVLDQYRDEIKGKHVVCILSGGNNDITRTEEIRERSLLYEGLVHYFIVRFPQRAGALREFVGEVLGPDDDIILFEYTKKTSREKGPALVGIELKNKADLGPLINKMKEKNFFGEYLNKKPDLFGHLI
;
A
#
# COMPACT_ATOMS: atom_id res chain seq x y z
N MET A 1 -30.66 27.83 -3.01
CA MET A 1 -30.41 27.28 -1.66
C MET A 1 -28.90 27.27 -1.49
N ALA A 2 -28.38 28.00 -0.52
CA ALA A 2 -26.94 28.19 -0.36
C ALA A 2 -26.27 26.88 0.05
N GLU A 3 -25.24 26.47 -0.69
CA GLU A 3 -24.32 25.41 -0.28
C GLU A 3 -23.71 25.81 1.07
N LYS A 4 -23.95 25.00 2.11
CA LYS A 4 -23.14 25.05 3.31
C LYS A 4 -21.74 24.58 2.93
N THR A 5 -20.86 25.53 2.65
CA THR A 5 -19.42 25.27 2.55
C THR A 5 -18.95 24.87 3.95
N THR A 6 -18.89 23.57 4.24
CA THR A 6 -18.28 23.06 5.45
C THR A 6 -16.83 23.54 5.46
N SER A 7 -16.45 24.40 6.41
CA SER A 7 -15.08 24.88 6.54
C SER A 7 -14.14 23.69 6.74
N LEU A 8 -13.05 23.63 5.98
CA LEU A 8 -12.08 22.53 5.98
C LEU A 8 -11.49 22.24 7.37
N GLU A 9 -11.35 23.25 8.23
CA GLU A 9 -10.83 23.10 9.61
C GLU A 9 -11.86 22.55 10.62
N GLY A 10 -13.12 22.36 10.24
CA GLY A 10 -14.20 21.98 11.17
C GLY A 10 -14.90 20.66 10.84
N TYR A 11 -14.48 19.93 9.79
CA TYR A 11 -15.11 18.68 9.43
C TYR A 11 -14.60 17.52 10.31
N SER A 12 -15.53 16.83 10.96
CA SER A 12 -15.34 15.50 11.55
C SER A 12 -16.59 14.67 11.26
N PRO A 13 -16.48 13.39 10.89
CA PRO A 13 -17.65 12.57 10.58
C PRO A 13 -18.52 12.38 11.83
N GLU A 14 -19.79 12.78 11.75
CA GLU A 14 -20.73 12.61 12.86
C GLU A 14 -21.17 11.15 13.00
N PHE A 15 -21.30 10.65 14.24
CA PHE A 15 -21.75 9.28 14.50
C PHE A 15 -23.05 8.91 13.79
N LYS A 16 -24.00 9.85 13.71
CA LYS A 16 -25.28 9.64 13.02
C LYS A 16 -25.07 9.33 11.53
N ASP A 17 -24.18 10.06 10.86
CA ASP A 17 -23.87 9.83 9.45
C ASP A 17 -23.17 8.49 9.24
N ILE A 18 -22.26 8.12 10.16
CA ILE A 18 -21.56 6.82 10.11
C ILE A 18 -22.53 5.66 10.34
N GLU A 19 -23.49 5.78 11.27
CA GLU A 19 -24.54 4.78 11.46
C GLU A 19 -25.47 4.65 10.26
N VAL A 20 -25.78 5.77 9.59
CA VAL A 20 -26.54 5.76 8.33
C VAL A 20 -25.74 5.05 7.25
N ALA A 21 -24.44 5.35 7.11
CA ALA A 21 -23.56 4.67 6.19
C ALA A 21 -23.50 3.16 6.47
N HIS A 22 -23.30 2.76 7.74
CA HIS A 22 -23.21 1.36 8.14
C HIS A 22 -24.50 0.59 7.82
N ARG A 23 -25.67 1.17 8.11
CA ARG A 23 -26.97 0.58 7.74
C ARG A 23 -27.14 0.49 6.23
N ALA A 24 -26.77 1.53 5.50
CA ALA A 24 -26.88 1.56 4.05
C ALA A 24 -26.00 0.50 3.37
N MET A 25 -24.96 -0.01 4.03
CA MET A 25 -24.01 -0.95 3.43
C MET A 25 -24.32 -2.43 3.63
N ARG A 26 -25.24 -2.79 4.54
CA ARG A 26 -25.55 -4.19 4.90
C ARG A 26 -25.90 -5.09 3.72
N ASP A 27 -26.51 -4.55 2.67
CA ASP A 27 -26.94 -5.33 1.50
C ASP A 27 -25.85 -5.47 0.42
N VAL A 28 -24.67 -4.86 0.63
CA VAL A 28 -23.67 -4.66 -0.42
C VAL A 28 -22.23 -4.93 0.02
N SER A 29 -21.85 -4.59 1.25
CA SER A 29 -20.56 -4.95 1.83
C SER A 29 -20.76 -5.92 2.99
N SER A 30 -19.87 -6.90 3.10
CA SER A 30 -19.86 -7.82 4.25
C SER A 30 -19.25 -7.13 5.47
N VAL A 31 -19.75 -7.44 6.67
CA VAL A 31 -19.00 -7.20 7.92
C VAL A 31 -17.82 -8.16 7.91
N THR A 32 -16.60 -7.62 7.81
CA THR A 32 -15.39 -8.44 7.70
C THR A 32 -14.95 -8.95 9.06
N PRO A 33 -14.32 -10.13 9.17
CA PRO A 33 -13.96 -10.67 10.47
C PRO A 33 -12.85 -9.86 11.15
N LEU A 34 -12.95 -9.73 12.48
CA LEU A 34 -11.85 -9.38 13.37
C LEU A 34 -11.20 -10.70 13.86
N GLN A 35 -10.13 -11.11 13.19
CA GLN A 35 -9.56 -12.44 13.32
C GLN A 35 -8.30 -12.44 14.20
N TYR A 36 -8.25 -13.28 15.22
CA TYR A 36 -7.01 -13.52 15.98
C TYR A 36 -5.93 -14.15 15.09
N SER A 37 -4.72 -13.60 15.12
CA SER A 37 -3.56 -14.10 14.39
C SER A 37 -2.61 -14.83 15.34
N PHE A 38 -2.59 -16.16 15.26
CA PHE A 38 -1.72 -16.98 16.10
C PHE A 38 -0.23 -16.66 15.88
N ASN A 39 0.23 -16.69 14.64
CA ASN A 39 1.65 -16.53 14.29
C ASN A 39 2.20 -15.14 14.66
N LEU A 40 1.43 -14.08 14.40
CA LEU A 40 1.84 -12.73 14.80
C LEU A 40 1.83 -12.61 16.33
N SER A 41 0.79 -13.13 16.99
CA SER A 41 0.69 -13.06 18.44
C SER A 41 1.87 -13.73 19.15
N GLU A 42 2.28 -14.91 18.68
CA GLU A 42 3.48 -15.60 19.17
C GLU A 42 4.76 -14.81 18.88
N ARG A 43 4.91 -14.28 17.66
CA ARG A 43 6.09 -13.49 17.24
C ARG A 43 6.32 -12.24 18.07
N TYR A 44 5.26 -11.57 18.51
CA TYR A 44 5.32 -10.28 19.21
C TYR A 44 5.00 -10.37 20.70
N ASP A 45 4.71 -11.57 21.22
CA ASP A 45 4.24 -11.78 22.60
C ASP A 45 3.10 -10.83 22.97
N ALA A 46 2.12 -10.71 22.07
CA ALA A 46 0.97 -9.81 22.15
C ALA A 46 -0.28 -10.52 21.60
N LYS A 47 -1.50 -10.04 21.88
CA LYS A 47 -2.73 -10.59 21.27
C LYS A 47 -3.07 -9.78 20.02
N ILE A 48 -2.68 -10.28 18.85
CA ILE A 48 -2.83 -9.56 17.58
C ILE A 48 -4.08 -10.05 16.85
N TYR A 49 -4.92 -9.10 16.46
CA TYR A 49 -6.14 -9.30 15.70
C TYR A 49 -6.07 -8.55 14.37
N LEU A 50 -6.68 -9.14 13.34
CA LEU A 50 -6.65 -8.67 11.96
C LEU A 50 -8.06 -8.31 11.54
N LYS A 51 -8.31 -7.05 11.21
CA LYS A 51 -9.56 -6.65 10.53
C LYS A 51 -9.41 -6.88 9.04
N ARG A 52 -10.06 -7.93 8.54
CA ARG A 52 -9.83 -8.54 7.21
C ARG A 52 -10.57 -7.83 6.07
N GLU A 53 -10.28 -6.55 5.83
CA GLU A 53 -10.89 -5.81 4.70
C GLU A 53 -10.47 -6.35 3.32
N ASP A 54 -9.40 -7.14 3.25
CA ASP A 54 -9.02 -7.95 2.08
C ASP A 54 -10.06 -9.02 1.70
N MET A 55 -10.94 -9.41 2.64
CA MET A 55 -12.03 -10.37 2.40
C MET A 55 -13.32 -9.73 1.87
N GLN A 56 -13.32 -8.42 1.63
CA GLN A 56 -14.45 -7.75 1.03
C GLN A 56 -14.68 -8.21 -0.43
N ILE A 57 -15.86 -7.98 -1.00
CA ILE A 57 -16.19 -8.46 -2.36
C ILE A 57 -15.28 -7.91 -3.47
N VAL A 58 -14.81 -6.67 -3.33
CA VAL A 58 -13.79 -6.06 -4.20
C VAL A 58 -12.37 -6.18 -3.62
N ARG A 59 -12.21 -7.07 -2.63
CA ARG A 59 -10.96 -7.40 -1.92
C ARG A 59 -10.23 -6.21 -1.32
N SER A 60 -10.97 -5.17 -0.93
CA SER A 60 -10.44 -4.01 -0.22
C SER A 60 -11.56 -3.20 0.42
N TYR A 61 -11.19 -2.36 1.37
CA TYR A 61 -12.13 -1.46 2.08
C TYR A 61 -12.81 -0.42 1.18
N LYS A 62 -12.26 -0.13 -0.01
CA LYS A 62 -12.68 1.02 -0.85
C LYS A 62 -14.16 1.00 -1.23
N ILE A 63 -14.79 -0.17 -1.29
CA ILE A 63 -16.24 -0.27 -1.54
C ILE A 63 -17.06 0.52 -0.52
N ARG A 64 -16.62 0.64 0.73
CA ARG A 64 -17.43 1.23 1.80
C ARG A 64 -17.67 2.71 1.56
N GLY A 65 -16.62 3.48 1.35
CA GLY A 65 -16.76 4.90 0.97
C GLY A 65 -17.35 5.11 -0.41
N ALA A 66 -17.01 4.28 -1.40
CA ALA A 66 -17.55 4.41 -2.75
C ALA A 66 -19.08 4.27 -2.75
N ILE A 67 -19.59 3.23 -2.10
CA ILE A 67 -21.03 3.00 -2.05
C ILE A 67 -21.75 4.02 -1.19
N ASN A 68 -21.17 4.44 -0.05
CA ASN A 68 -21.78 5.46 0.80
C ASN A 68 -21.91 6.78 0.04
N LYS A 69 -20.86 7.19 -0.68
CA LYS A 69 -20.90 8.38 -1.54
C LYS A 69 -22.01 8.26 -2.58
N ILE A 70 -22.06 7.17 -3.34
CA ILE A 70 -23.06 7.03 -4.41
C ILE A 70 -24.49 6.97 -3.85
N LYS A 71 -24.73 6.27 -2.73
CA LYS A 71 -26.05 6.23 -2.06
C LYS A 71 -26.47 7.57 -1.47
N SER A 72 -25.52 8.44 -1.12
CA SER A 72 -25.82 9.78 -0.59
C SER A 72 -26.33 10.75 -1.66
N LEU A 73 -26.17 10.43 -2.94
CA LEU A 73 -26.56 11.29 -4.05
C LEU A 73 -28.09 11.32 -4.23
N SER A 74 -28.59 12.48 -4.61
CA SER A 74 -29.98 12.66 -5.00
C SER A 74 -30.30 11.91 -6.29
N GLN A 75 -31.58 11.64 -6.53
CA GLN A 75 -32.03 11.03 -7.79
C GLN A 75 -31.68 11.87 -9.03
N ALA A 76 -31.56 13.19 -8.88
CA ALA A 76 -31.16 14.07 -9.97
C ALA A 76 -29.67 13.92 -10.32
N GLU A 77 -28.81 13.77 -9.31
CA GLU A 77 -27.38 13.51 -9.49
C GLU A 77 -27.15 12.10 -10.05
N LEU A 78 -27.82 11.08 -9.49
CA LEU A 78 -27.71 9.70 -9.97
C LEU A 78 -28.09 9.54 -11.45
N LYS A 79 -29.05 10.32 -11.94
CA LYS A 79 -29.43 10.35 -13.37
C LYS A 79 -28.33 10.89 -14.28
N LYS A 80 -27.47 11.77 -13.76
CA LYS A 80 -26.30 12.29 -14.50
C LYS A 80 -25.11 11.32 -14.44
N GLY A 81 -25.17 10.31 -13.58
CA GLY A 81 -24.13 9.32 -13.38
C GLY A 81 -23.00 9.82 -12.49
N VAL A 82 -22.01 8.96 -12.31
CA VAL A 82 -20.83 9.22 -11.46
C VAL A 82 -19.55 9.02 -12.25
N VAL A 83 -18.48 9.69 -11.84
CA VAL A 83 -17.18 9.59 -12.48
C VAL A 83 -16.07 9.41 -11.44
N CYS A 84 -15.01 8.67 -11.77
CA CYS A 84 -13.80 8.65 -10.97
C CYS A 84 -12.56 8.39 -11.83
N ALA A 85 -11.38 8.73 -11.31
CA ALA A 85 -10.11 8.33 -11.88
C ALA A 85 -9.38 7.37 -10.93
N SER A 86 -9.14 6.14 -11.38
CA SER A 86 -8.35 5.12 -10.68
C SER A 86 -8.19 3.89 -11.55
N ALA A 87 -7.05 3.20 -11.44
CA ALA A 87 -6.83 1.88 -12.05
C ALA A 87 -6.79 0.73 -11.02
N GLY A 88 -7.18 0.98 -9.77
CA GLY A 88 -7.02 0.03 -8.65
C GLY A 88 -8.27 -0.12 -7.79
N ASN A 89 -8.07 -0.31 -6.49
CA ASN A 89 -9.11 -0.62 -5.51
C ASN A 89 -10.29 0.35 -5.52
N HIS A 90 -10.03 1.65 -5.71
CA HIS A 90 -11.09 2.66 -5.78
C HIS A 90 -11.99 2.46 -7.01
N ALA A 91 -11.40 2.25 -8.20
CA ALA A 91 -12.17 1.97 -9.40
C ALA A 91 -13.00 0.69 -9.28
N GLN A 92 -12.46 -0.36 -8.66
CA GLN A 92 -13.22 -1.59 -8.41
C GLN A 92 -14.41 -1.33 -7.46
N GLY A 93 -14.19 -0.56 -6.39
CA GLY A 93 -15.24 -0.17 -5.44
C GLY A 93 -16.35 0.66 -6.07
N VAL A 94 -15.99 1.66 -6.90
CA VAL A 94 -16.95 2.48 -7.66
C VAL A 94 -17.68 1.62 -8.69
N ALA A 95 -16.97 0.81 -9.47
CA ALA A 95 -17.56 -0.05 -10.49
C ALA A 95 -18.61 -1.00 -9.91
N PHE A 96 -18.25 -1.71 -8.84
CA PHE A 96 -19.17 -2.61 -8.16
C PHE A 96 -20.39 -1.87 -7.61
N SER A 97 -20.18 -0.69 -7.02
CA SER A 97 -21.27 0.15 -6.49
C SER A 97 -22.23 0.60 -7.59
N CYS A 98 -21.71 1.04 -8.75
CA CYS A 98 -22.51 1.40 -9.92
C CYS A 98 -23.39 0.23 -10.39
N HIS A 99 -22.82 -0.97 -10.52
CA HIS A 99 -23.56 -2.16 -10.92
C HIS A 99 -24.63 -2.55 -9.89
N LYS A 100 -24.31 -2.57 -8.60
CA LYS A 100 -25.27 -2.94 -7.55
C LYS A 100 -26.43 -1.94 -7.44
N LEU A 101 -26.15 -0.64 -7.58
CA LEU A 101 -27.14 0.44 -7.44
C LEU A 101 -27.82 0.80 -8.76
N LYS A 102 -27.41 0.17 -9.86
CA LYS A 102 -27.88 0.46 -11.22
C LYS A 102 -27.69 1.92 -11.64
N VAL A 103 -26.54 2.49 -11.27
CA VAL A 103 -26.12 3.86 -11.57
C VAL A 103 -25.06 3.82 -12.66
N LYS A 104 -25.14 4.73 -13.64
CA LYS A 104 -24.13 4.82 -14.69
C LYS A 104 -22.84 5.44 -14.15
N GLY A 105 -21.71 4.79 -14.40
CA GLY A 105 -20.39 5.24 -13.98
C GLY A 105 -19.42 5.37 -15.15
N THR A 106 -18.56 6.38 -15.12
CA THR A 106 -17.42 6.50 -16.05
C THR A 106 -16.12 6.44 -15.26
N ILE A 107 -15.22 5.54 -15.62
CA ILE A 107 -13.97 5.31 -14.90
C ILE A 107 -12.80 5.63 -15.82
N PHE A 108 -12.06 6.67 -15.46
CA PHE A 108 -10.85 7.07 -16.18
C PHE A 108 -9.64 6.34 -15.64
N MET A 109 -8.83 5.81 -16.55
CA MET A 109 -7.58 5.13 -16.28
C MET A 109 -6.51 5.62 -17.26
N PRO A 110 -5.23 5.65 -16.86
CA PRO A 110 -4.14 5.92 -17.80
C PRO A 110 -4.14 4.94 -18.98
N VAL A 111 -3.79 5.39 -20.18
CA VAL A 111 -3.59 4.56 -21.38
C VAL A 111 -2.65 3.37 -21.14
N PRO A 112 -1.51 3.50 -20.44
CA PRO A 112 -0.61 2.36 -20.19
C PRO A 112 -1.14 1.37 -19.13
N THR A 113 -2.36 1.54 -18.61
CA THR A 113 -2.93 0.63 -17.60
C THR A 113 -2.99 -0.80 -18.14
N PRO A 114 -2.42 -1.80 -17.42
CA PRO A 114 -2.45 -3.20 -17.84
C PRO A 114 -3.88 -3.68 -18.11
N LYS A 115 -4.06 -4.46 -19.18
CA LYS A 115 -5.38 -5.00 -19.58
C LYS A 115 -6.08 -5.76 -18.46
N GLN A 116 -5.32 -6.46 -17.61
CA GLN A 116 -5.84 -7.18 -16.45
C GLN A 116 -6.54 -6.25 -15.45
N LYS A 117 -5.95 -5.09 -15.12
CA LYS A 117 -6.57 -4.11 -14.22
C LYS A 117 -7.85 -3.52 -14.84
N VAL A 118 -7.83 -3.21 -16.14
CA VAL A 118 -9.02 -2.75 -16.89
C VAL A 118 -10.13 -3.80 -16.87
N GLN A 119 -9.80 -5.06 -17.13
CA GLN A 119 -10.75 -6.17 -17.13
C GLN A 119 -11.36 -6.42 -15.77
N GLN A 120 -10.58 -6.34 -14.68
CA GLN A 120 -11.10 -6.47 -13.31
C GLN A 120 -12.17 -5.41 -13.00
N VAL A 121 -11.93 -4.15 -13.37
CA VAL A 121 -12.90 -3.08 -13.15
C VAL A 121 -14.16 -3.29 -13.99
N LYS A 122 -14.01 -3.69 -15.26
CA LYS A 122 -15.14 -4.08 -16.14
C LYS A 122 -15.93 -5.27 -15.60
N MET A 123 -15.26 -6.26 -15.02
CA MET A 123 -15.88 -7.43 -14.41
C MET A 123 -16.82 -7.03 -13.26
N PHE A 124 -16.40 -6.10 -12.40
CA PHE A 124 -17.23 -5.62 -11.29
C PHE A 124 -18.38 -4.71 -11.74
N GLY A 125 -18.12 -3.81 -12.70
CA GLY A 125 -19.09 -2.80 -13.12
C GLY A 125 -20.06 -3.21 -14.24
N LYS A 126 -19.74 -4.26 -15.00
CA LYS A 126 -20.58 -4.80 -16.09
C LYS A 126 -21.11 -3.70 -17.03
N GLU A 127 -22.38 -3.77 -17.46
CA GLU A 127 -23.00 -2.76 -18.32
C GLU A 127 -23.28 -1.40 -17.66
N TYR A 128 -22.97 -1.24 -16.36
CA TYR A 128 -23.22 0.00 -15.63
C TYR A 128 -22.02 0.94 -15.64
N ILE A 129 -20.87 0.50 -16.16
CA ILE A 129 -19.72 1.37 -16.31
C ILE A 129 -19.19 1.44 -17.74
N ASP A 130 -18.58 2.58 -18.03
CA ASP A 130 -17.66 2.74 -19.14
C ASP A 130 -16.26 3.00 -18.59
N VAL A 131 -15.26 2.29 -19.11
CA VAL A 131 -13.85 2.56 -18.79
C VAL A 131 -13.24 3.34 -19.94
N VAL A 132 -12.73 4.53 -19.63
CA VAL A 132 -12.08 5.44 -20.58
C VAL A 132 -10.58 5.44 -20.30
N LEU A 133 -9.79 5.05 -21.29
CA LEU A 133 -8.33 5.14 -21.23
C LEU A 133 -7.92 6.53 -21.72
N ALA A 134 -7.33 7.35 -20.86
CA ALA A 134 -6.96 8.72 -21.17
C ALA A 134 -5.65 9.11 -20.48
N GLY A 135 -4.79 9.81 -21.22
CA GLY A 135 -3.50 10.28 -20.74
C GLY A 135 -2.47 9.19 -20.45
N ASP A 136 -1.22 9.59 -20.19
CA ASP A 136 -0.11 8.67 -19.92
C ASP A 136 0.09 8.43 -18.42
N THR A 137 -0.42 9.34 -17.58
CA THR A 137 -0.27 9.30 -16.13
C THR A 137 -1.61 9.30 -15.39
N PHE A 138 -1.56 8.99 -14.10
CA PHE A 138 -2.73 9.13 -13.22
C PHE A 138 -3.27 10.57 -13.20
N ASP A 139 -2.37 11.56 -13.18
CA ASP A 139 -2.74 12.98 -13.13
C ASP A 139 -3.48 13.40 -14.40
N ASP A 140 -3.05 12.90 -15.57
CA ASP A 140 -3.75 13.13 -16.84
C ASP A 140 -5.16 12.52 -16.84
N ALA A 141 -5.27 11.24 -16.42
CA ALA A 141 -6.56 10.56 -16.33
C ALA A 141 -7.50 11.23 -15.32
N ASN A 142 -6.96 11.75 -14.22
CA ASN A 142 -7.72 12.49 -13.22
C ASN A 142 -8.20 13.84 -13.73
N LYS A 143 -7.36 14.56 -14.50
CA LYS A 143 -7.76 15.79 -15.17
C LYS A 143 -8.91 15.55 -16.15
N GLU A 144 -8.79 14.54 -17.01
CA GLU A 144 -9.84 14.19 -17.98
C GLU A 144 -11.15 13.77 -17.29
N ALA A 145 -11.06 13.07 -16.15
CA ALA A 145 -12.22 12.75 -15.33
C ALA A 145 -12.91 14.00 -14.75
N LYS A 146 -12.14 15.04 -14.40
CA LYS A 146 -12.64 16.32 -13.92
C LYS A 146 -13.29 17.14 -15.04
N ASP A 147 -12.65 17.19 -16.20
CA ASP A 147 -13.22 17.83 -17.39
C ASP A 147 -14.53 17.14 -17.81
N PHE A 148 -14.62 15.81 -17.66
CA PHE A 148 -15.85 15.05 -17.88
C PHE A 148 -16.95 15.35 -16.85
N GLU A 149 -16.60 15.45 -15.56
CA GLU A 149 -17.52 15.91 -14.49
C GLU A 149 -18.15 17.25 -14.86
N GLU A 150 -17.33 18.24 -15.22
CA GLU A 150 -17.80 19.59 -15.58
C GLU A 150 -18.71 19.57 -16.82
N LYS A 151 -18.34 18.81 -17.85
CA LYS A 151 -19.09 18.74 -19.11
C LYS A 151 -20.44 18.03 -18.99
N THR A 152 -20.50 16.98 -18.17
CA THR A 152 -21.70 16.11 -18.07
C THR A 152 -22.57 16.42 -16.86
N GLY A 153 -22.01 17.11 -15.87
CA GLY A 153 -22.61 17.29 -14.55
C GLY A 153 -22.70 16.00 -13.74
N SER A 154 -21.95 14.96 -14.12
CA SER A 154 -21.79 13.74 -13.32
C SER A 154 -21.06 14.06 -12.01
N THR A 155 -21.27 13.25 -10.97
CA THR A 155 -20.62 13.49 -9.68
C THR A 155 -19.28 12.75 -9.59
N PHE A 156 -18.20 13.47 -9.28
CA PHE A 156 -16.90 12.85 -9.04
C PHE A 156 -16.84 12.15 -7.68
N VAL A 157 -16.57 10.85 -7.70
CA VAL A 157 -16.39 10.02 -6.50
C VAL A 157 -14.92 9.99 -6.13
N HIS A 158 -14.53 10.87 -5.22
CA HIS A 158 -13.13 11.01 -4.81
C HIS A 158 -12.63 9.77 -4.02
N PRO A 159 -11.38 9.30 -4.19
CA PRO A 159 -10.89 8.09 -3.51
C PRO A 159 -10.70 8.17 -1.99
N PHE A 160 -10.68 9.38 -1.42
CA PHE A 160 -10.46 9.60 0.03
C PHE A 160 -10.90 10.99 0.55
N ASN A 161 -10.61 12.07 -0.15
CA ASN A 161 -10.94 13.46 0.21
C ASN A 161 -12.42 13.83 -0.04
N ASP A 162 -13.35 13.07 0.53
CA ASP A 162 -14.78 13.37 0.48
C ASP A 162 -15.44 12.95 1.80
N PRO A 163 -16.26 13.80 2.44
CA PRO A 163 -16.94 13.48 3.70
C PRO A 163 -17.71 12.15 3.68
N LYS A 164 -18.50 11.89 2.64
CA LYS A 164 -19.29 10.65 2.52
C LYS A 164 -18.40 9.44 2.27
N VAL A 165 -17.26 9.62 1.62
CA VAL A 165 -16.26 8.56 1.51
C VAL A 165 -15.66 8.24 2.88
N ILE A 166 -15.26 9.25 3.66
CA ILE A 166 -14.69 9.12 5.01
C ILE A 166 -15.70 8.44 5.96
N GLU A 167 -16.95 8.88 5.98
CA GLU A 167 -18.03 8.26 6.76
C GLU A 167 -18.23 6.78 6.40
N GLY A 168 -18.14 6.42 5.12
CA GLY A 168 -18.20 5.03 4.69
C GLY A 168 -17.03 4.21 5.24
N GLN A 169 -15.81 4.75 5.21
CA GLN A 169 -14.66 4.04 5.77
C GLN A 169 -14.73 3.95 7.31
N ALA A 170 -15.32 4.95 7.96
CA ALA A 170 -15.50 5.00 9.41
C ALA A 170 -16.34 3.84 9.97
N THR A 171 -17.15 3.21 9.13
CA THR A 171 -17.92 2.02 9.53
C THR A 171 -17.04 0.85 9.95
N ILE A 172 -15.80 0.76 9.46
CA ILE A 172 -14.83 -0.22 9.96
C ILE A 172 -14.55 0.03 11.44
N GLY A 173 -14.44 1.28 11.87
CA GLY A 173 -14.28 1.64 13.27
C GLY A 173 -15.47 1.21 14.13
N LEU A 174 -16.70 1.34 13.62
CA LEU A 174 -17.90 0.85 14.34
C LEU A 174 -17.87 -0.66 14.49
N GLU A 175 -17.54 -1.37 13.41
CA GLU A 175 -17.44 -2.83 13.44
C GLU A 175 -16.31 -3.28 14.38
N LEU A 176 -15.15 -2.61 14.40
CA LEU A 176 -14.08 -2.91 15.34
C LEU A 176 -14.53 -2.84 16.80
N ILE A 177 -15.26 -1.78 17.16
CA ILE A 177 -15.77 -1.60 18.53
C ILE A 177 -16.87 -2.62 18.87
N GLN A 178 -17.66 -3.04 17.89
CA GLN A 178 -18.73 -4.04 18.07
C GLN A 178 -18.19 -5.48 18.14
N ASP A 179 -17.18 -5.79 17.33
CA ASP A 179 -16.63 -7.13 17.18
C ASP A 179 -15.58 -7.47 18.26
N ALA A 180 -14.93 -6.45 18.86
CA ALA A 180 -13.95 -6.65 19.91
C ALA A 180 -14.63 -6.95 21.26
N ASP A 181 -14.40 -8.15 21.80
CA ASP A 181 -14.78 -8.56 23.15
C ASP A 181 -13.70 -8.23 24.20
N PHE A 182 -12.73 -7.40 23.82
CA PHE A 182 -11.59 -6.98 24.62
C PHE A 182 -11.35 -5.47 24.52
N ASN A 183 -10.62 -4.91 25.48
CA ASN A 183 -10.14 -3.53 25.39
C ASN A 183 -8.98 -3.46 24.40
N MET A 184 -9.16 -2.72 23.30
CA MET A 184 -8.13 -2.52 22.27
C MET A 184 -7.07 -1.51 22.74
N ASP A 185 -5.85 -1.98 22.97
CA ASP A 185 -4.74 -1.12 23.41
C ASP A 185 -4.10 -0.36 22.24
N TYR A 186 -3.89 -1.02 21.10
CA TYR A 186 -3.29 -0.44 19.89
C TYR A 186 -4.11 -0.73 18.64
N LEU A 187 -4.17 0.26 17.74
CA LEU A 187 -4.73 0.14 16.40
C LEU A 187 -3.73 0.63 15.35
N PHE A 188 -3.34 -0.25 14.44
CA PHE A 188 -2.45 0.05 13.31
C PHE A 188 -3.22 0.08 12.00
N MET A 189 -3.06 1.16 11.23
CA MET A 189 -3.78 1.36 9.97
C MET A 189 -2.89 1.90 8.86
N PRO A 190 -3.04 1.39 7.63
CA PRO A 190 -2.35 1.98 6.49
C PRO A 190 -2.91 3.37 6.16
N ILE A 191 -2.03 4.25 5.72
CA ILE A 191 -2.36 5.58 5.24
C ILE A 191 -1.85 5.75 3.81
N GLY A 192 -2.75 6.26 2.96
CA GLY A 192 -2.39 6.89 1.69
C GLY A 192 -2.94 8.31 1.71
N GLY A 193 -4.07 8.55 1.06
CA GLY A 193 -4.74 9.86 1.13
C GLY A 193 -5.45 10.19 2.46
N GLY A 194 -5.39 9.29 3.45
CA GLY A 194 -5.91 9.52 4.81
C GLY A 194 -7.38 9.16 5.06
N GLY A 195 -8.20 8.87 4.04
CA GLY A 195 -9.65 8.67 4.22
C GLY A 195 -10.04 7.51 5.16
N LEU A 196 -9.31 6.39 5.10
CA LEU A 196 -9.49 5.26 6.03
C LEU A 196 -9.13 5.66 7.46
N ALA A 197 -7.91 6.18 7.65
CA ALA A 197 -7.40 6.54 8.96
C ALA A 197 -8.25 7.63 9.63
N ALA A 198 -8.68 8.65 8.88
CA ALA A 198 -9.56 9.69 9.38
C ALA A 198 -10.89 9.10 9.87
N GLY A 199 -11.58 8.32 9.04
CA GLY A 199 -12.88 7.75 9.39
C GLY A 199 -12.80 6.80 10.60
N VAL A 200 -11.87 5.85 10.57
CA VAL A 200 -11.75 4.84 11.64
C VAL A 200 -11.26 5.48 12.93
N SER A 201 -10.25 6.37 12.88
CA SER A 201 -9.72 7.02 14.07
C SER A 201 -10.76 7.90 14.77
N ALA A 202 -11.65 8.57 14.03
CA ALA A 202 -12.72 9.37 14.62
C ALA A 202 -13.67 8.52 15.48
N VAL A 203 -14.05 7.33 15.00
CA VAL A 203 -14.90 6.41 15.76
C VAL A 203 -14.16 5.85 16.97
N VAL A 204 -12.94 5.34 16.76
CA VAL A 204 -12.16 4.70 17.82
C VAL A 204 -11.80 5.70 18.91
N LYS A 205 -11.42 6.94 18.55
CA LYS A 205 -11.07 7.97 19.54
C LYS A 205 -12.26 8.34 20.43
N ALA A 206 -13.47 8.32 19.89
CA ALA A 206 -14.66 8.69 20.64
C ALA A 206 -15.26 7.52 21.44
N LEU A 207 -15.15 6.28 20.98
CA LEU A 207 -15.72 5.09 21.67
C LEU A 207 -14.70 4.31 22.51
N SER A 208 -13.42 4.38 22.18
CA SER A 208 -12.29 3.75 22.89
C SER A 208 -11.12 4.74 23.02
N PRO A 209 -11.28 5.82 23.81
CA PRO A 209 -10.36 6.96 23.83
C PRO A 209 -8.94 6.62 24.32
N GLN A 210 -8.79 5.47 25.01
CA GLN A 210 -7.51 4.95 25.50
C GLN A 210 -6.74 4.16 24.44
N THR A 211 -7.37 3.75 23.33
CA THR A 211 -6.66 3.07 22.24
C THR A 211 -5.60 4.01 21.65
N VAL A 212 -4.36 3.52 21.59
CA VAL A 212 -3.28 4.19 20.86
C VAL A 212 -3.43 3.90 19.37
N ILE A 213 -3.58 4.95 18.57
CA ILE A 213 -3.79 4.82 17.12
C ILE A 213 -2.54 5.24 16.36
N ILE A 214 -2.02 4.33 15.54
CA ILE A 214 -0.81 4.50 14.74
C ILE A 214 -1.16 4.39 13.26
N GLY A 215 -0.83 5.43 12.51
CA GLY A 215 -0.82 5.39 11.05
C GLY A 215 0.46 4.75 10.52
N ALA A 216 0.39 4.08 9.37
CA ALA A 216 1.57 3.55 8.68
C ALA A 216 1.58 4.00 7.21
N GLU A 217 2.66 4.64 6.79
CA GLU A 217 2.93 5.02 5.40
C GLU A 217 4.19 4.31 4.89
N PRO A 218 4.29 4.06 3.57
CA PRO A 218 5.57 3.65 2.98
C PRO A 218 6.60 4.80 3.09
N GLU A 219 7.86 4.47 3.37
CA GLU A 219 8.96 5.45 3.43
C GLU A 219 9.09 6.27 2.14
N GLY A 220 8.82 5.66 0.99
CA GLY A 220 8.87 6.31 -0.33
C GLY A 220 7.67 7.21 -0.65
N ALA A 221 6.62 7.26 0.17
CA ALA A 221 5.51 8.20 0.00
C ALA A 221 4.90 8.68 1.34
N PRO A 222 5.66 9.44 2.16
CA PRO A 222 5.29 9.80 3.53
C PRO A 222 4.41 11.07 3.62
N ALA A 223 3.30 11.13 2.88
CA ALA A 223 2.56 12.38 2.70
C ALA A 223 1.84 12.88 3.97
N MET A 224 1.22 11.98 4.75
CA MET A 224 0.57 12.35 6.01
C MET A 224 1.60 12.65 7.09
N TYR A 225 2.69 11.87 7.16
CA TYR A 225 3.80 12.13 8.05
C TYR A 225 4.34 13.54 7.83
N GLU A 226 4.70 13.89 6.60
CA GLU A 226 5.21 15.22 6.25
C GLU A 226 4.20 16.32 6.56
N ALA A 227 2.92 16.09 6.29
CA ALA A 227 1.87 17.06 6.60
C ALA A 227 1.75 17.33 8.11
N ILE A 228 1.82 16.29 8.94
CA ILE A 228 1.78 16.42 10.41
C ILE A 228 3.04 17.14 10.92
N GLN A 229 4.22 16.78 10.42
CA GLN A 229 5.48 17.42 10.83
C GLN A 229 5.51 18.92 10.49
N LYS A 230 5.04 19.29 9.29
CA LYS A 230 4.97 20.69 8.83
C LYS A 230 3.74 21.44 9.33
N LYS A 231 2.80 20.74 9.96
CA LYS A 231 1.51 21.26 10.45
C LYS A 231 0.62 21.84 9.34
N GLU A 232 0.81 21.43 8.10
CA GLU A 232 0.01 21.85 6.94
C GLU A 232 -0.02 20.75 5.88
N VAL A 233 -1.03 20.76 5.02
CA VAL A 233 -1.09 19.79 3.91
C VAL A 233 -0.06 20.16 2.84
N VAL A 234 0.88 19.25 2.58
CA VAL A 234 1.94 19.41 1.58
C VAL A 234 1.80 18.45 0.42
N THR A 235 2.35 18.84 -0.73
CA THR A 235 2.49 17.99 -1.91
C THR A 235 3.95 17.56 -2.05
N LEU A 236 4.19 16.25 -2.02
CA LEU A 236 5.52 15.67 -2.25
C LEU A 236 5.94 15.86 -3.71
N GLU A 237 7.19 16.28 -3.93
CA GLU A 237 7.76 16.41 -5.28
C GLU A 237 7.91 15.04 -5.95
N HIS A 238 8.48 14.08 -5.20
CA HIS A 238 8.79 12.73 -5.63
C HIS A 238 8.20 11.69 -4.67
N ILE A 239 7.76 10.55 -5.22
CA ILE A 239 7.30 9.38 -4.46
C ILE A 239 7.74 8.09 -5.15
N ASP A 240 8.01 7.04 -4.38
CA ASP A 240 8.03 5.65 -4.89
C ASP A 240 6.58 5.19 -5.09
N LYS A 241 6.28 4.65 -6.27
CA LYS A 241 4.94 4.18 -6.67
C LYS A 241 4.70 2.70 -6.36
N PHE A 242 5.68 2.00 -5.78
CA PHE A 242 5.61 0.57 -5.51
C PHE A 242 4.39 0.18 -4.66
N VAL A 243 4.14 0.92 -3.57
CA VAL A 243 2.98 0.69 -2.70
C VAL A 243 1.78 1.47 -3.24
N ASP A 244 1.30 1.11 -4.42
CA ASP A 244 0.31 1.85 -5.21
C ASP A 244 -0.98 2.24 -4.45
N GLY A 245 -1.45 1.43 -3.51
CA GLY A 245 -2.60 1.75 -2.64
C GLY A 245 -2.35 2.85 -1.59
N ALA A 246 -1.08 3.19 -1.32
CA ALA A 246 -0.64 4.18 -0.34
C ALA A 246 0.29 5.27 -0.91
N ALA A 247 0.75 5.12 -2.16
CA ALA A 247 1.65 6.05 -2.84
C ALA A 247 0.92 7.34 -3.28
N VAL A 248 0.62 8.22 -2.32
CA VAL A 248 -0.13 9.47 -2.52
C VAL A 248 0.80 10.66 -2.31
N LYS A 249 0.81 11.63 -3.24
CA LYS A 249 1.65 12.83 -3.13
C LYS A 249 1.12 13.85 -2.13
N ARG A 250 -0.20 13.92 -1.96
CA ARG A 250 -0.88 14.94 -1.14
C ARG A 250 -2.08 14.33 -0.45
N VAL A 251 -2.13 14.42 0.87
CA VAL A 251 -3.25 13.92 1.67
C VAL A 251 -4.53 14.72 1.45
N GLY A 252 -5.67 14.14 1.85
CA GLY A 252 -6.96 14.83 1.77
C GLY A 252 -7.08 15.94 2.81
N ASP A 253 -7.62 17.07 2.39
CA ASP A 253 -7.88 18.24 3.26
C ASP A 253 -8.82 17.93 4.41
N PHE A 254 -9.83 17.07 4.19
CA PHE A 254 -10.73 16.61 5.25
C PHE A 254 -10.07 15.59 6.18
N ALA A 255 -9.14 14.78 5.66
CA ALA A 255 -8.54 13.69 6.41
C ALA A 255 -7.40 14.17 7.32
N TYR A 256 -6.63 15.16 6.87
CA TYR A 256 -5.48 15.70 7.58
C TYR A 256 -5.79 16.17 9.02
N PRO A 257 -6.75 17.09 9.28
CA PRO A 257 -7.00 17.58 10.64
C PRO A 257 -7.43 16.45 11.58
N ILE A 258 -8.26 15.53 11.11
CA ILE A 258 -8.72 14.36 11.89
C ILE A 258 -7.53 13.45 12.24
N CYS A 259 -6.65 13.16 11.28
CA CYS A 259 -5.48 12.33 11.52
C CYS A 259 -4.48 13.01 12.47
N ARG A 260 -4.23 14.31 12.30
CA ARG A 260 -3.38 15.11 13.19
C ARG A 260 -3.87 15.05 14.65
N ASP A 261 -5.18 15.11 14.86
CA ASP A 261 -5.76 15.21 16.21
C ASP A 261 -5.95 13.83 16.88
N ASN A 262 -6.18 12.77 16.09
CA ASN A 262 -6.50 11.44 16.62
C ASN A 262 -5.33 10.46 16.66
N LEU A 263 -4.35 10.59 15.76
CA LEU A 263 -3.21 9.66 15.70
C LEU A 263 -2.15 10.08 16.71
N ARG A 264 -1.53 9.10 17.37
CA ARG A 264 -0.32 9.38 18.17
C ARG A 264 0.82 9.80 17.25
N GLU A 265 1.00 9.04 16.17
CA GLU A 265 2.01 9.29 15.14
C GLU A 265 1.67 8.55 13.84
N VAL A 266 2.43 8.87 12.80
CA VAL A 266 2.48 8.13 11.54
C VAL A 266 3.87 7.50 11.43
N ALA A 267 3.95 6.18 11.43
CA ALA A 267 5.18 5.45 11.25
C ALA A 267 5.48 5.26 9.76
N LEU A 268 6.75 5.36 9.41
CA LEU A 268 7.24 5.09 8.06
C LEU A 268 7.78 3.67 8.00
N VAL A 269 7.43 2.92 6.96
CA VAL A 269 7.84 1.53 6.78
C VAL A 269 8.54 1.37 5.43
N ASN A 270 9.76 0.85 5.47
CA ASN A 270 10.52 0.52 4.27
C ASN A 270 9.77 -0.48 3.37
N GLU A 271 9.76 -0.25 2.07
CA GLU A 271 9.04 -1.08 1.09
C GLU A 271 9.51 -2.55 1.12
N GLY A 272 10.81 -2.79 1.33
CA GLY A 272 11.32 -4.16 1.47
C GLY A 272 10.84 -4.84 2.75
N LYS A 273 10.60 -4.10 3.84
CA LYS A 273 9.95 -4.65 5.05
C LYS A 273 8.49 -5.02 4.79
N ILE A 274 7.79 -4.18 4.03
CA ILE A 274 6.41 -4.46 3.59
C ILE A 274 6.38 -5.76 2.78
N CYS A 275 7.30 -5.92 1.82
CA CYS A 275 7.44 -7.16 1.04
C CYS A 275 7.70 -8.39 1.91
N SER A 276 8.62 -8.31 2.86
CA SER A 276 8.93 -9.41 3.78
C SER A 276 7.71 -9.80 4.62
N SER A 277 6.93 -8.80 5.06
CA SER A 277 5.70 -9.02 5.81
C SER A 277 4.61 -9.64 4.94
N LEU A 278 4.47 -9.21 3.68
CA LEU A 278 3.53 -9.78 2.72
C LEU A 278 3.84 -11.27 2.44
N ILE A 279 5.11 -11.61 2.22
CA ILE A 279 5.56 -13.00 2.02
C ILE A 279 5.30 -13.84 3.27
N SER A 280 5.62 -13.32 4.47
CA SER A 280 5.37 -13.97 5.76
C SER A 280 3.87 -14.27 5.96
N MET A 281 3.00 -13.28 5.71
CA MET A 281 1.55 -13.44 5.83
C MET A 281 0.99 -14.52 4.88
N TYR A 282 1.52 -14.62 3.67
CA TYR A 282 1.18 -15.67 2.73
C TYR A 282 1.67 -17.05 3.20
N ASN A 283 2.95 -17.18 3.51
CA ASN A 283 3.56 -18.47 3.85
C ASN A 283 3.04 -19.06 5.16
N GLU A 284 2.78 -18.21 6.15
CA GLU A 284 2.46 -18.68 7.50
C GLU A 284 0.94 -18.76 7.75
N SER A 285 0.16 -17.93 7.05
CA SER A 285 -1.28 -17.79 7.32
C SER A 285 -2.17 -17.98 6.08
N GLY A 286 -1.57 -18.16 4.89
CA GLY A 286 -2.31 -18.26 3.62
C GLY A 286 -3.03 -16.97 3.24
N ILE A 287 -2.66 -15.82 3.83
CA ILE A 287 -3.33 -14.54 3.59
C ILE A 287 -2.61 -13.81 2.46
N VAL A 288 -3.32 -13.59 1.35
CA VAL A 288 -2.81 -12.89 0.17
C VAL A 288 -3.14 -11.40 0.26
N LEU A 289 -2.13 -10.58 0.52
CA LEU A 289 -2.24 -9.12 0.61
C LEU A 289 -1.61 -8.44 -0.60
N GLU A 290 -2.07 -7.23 -0.89
CA GLU A 290 -1.30 -6.27 -1.68
C GLU A 290 -0.33 -5.48 -0.77
N PRO A 291 0.68 -4.77 -1.30
CA PRO A 291 1.65 -4.04 -0.47
C PRO A 291 1.01 -3.10 0.57
N ALA A 292 0.01 -2.29 0.17
CA ALA A 292 -0.69 -1.39 1.10
C ALA A 292 -1.53 -2.14 2.15
N GLY A 293 -1.95 -3.37 1.86
CA GLY A 293 -2.65 -4.26 2.78
C GLY A 293 -1.77 -4.77 3.91
N ALA A 294 -0.46 -4.87 3.70
CA ALA A 294 0.50 -5.40 4.66
C ALA A 294 1.14 -4.33 5.57
N LEU A 295 0.98 -3.03 5.27
CA LEU A 295 1.58 -1.92 6.03
C LEU A 295 1.32 -1.98 7.55
N SER A 296 0.07 -2.25 7.95
CA SER A 296 -0.34 -2.28 9.36
C SER A 296 0.28 -3.44 10.15
N VAL A 297 0.70 -4.51 9.48
CA VAL A 297 1.44 -5.63 10.08
C VAL A 297 2.94 -5.37 10.02
N ALA A 298 3.43 -4.82 8.91
CA ALA A 298 4.85 -4.56 8.70
C ALA A 298 5.44 -3.56 9.72
N VAL A 299 4.62 -2.63 10.20
CA VAL A 299 5.01 -1.64 11.20
C VAL A 299 5.18 -2.23 12.61
N LEU A 300 4.61 -3.40 12.91
CA LEU A 300 4.62 -3.97 14.27
C LEU A 300 6.02 -4.15 14.85
N ASP A 301 7.03 -4.42 14.02
CA ASP A 301 8.43 -4.54 14.45
C ASP A 301 8.96 -3.29 15.15
N GLN A 302 8.50 -2.11 14.74
CA GLN A 302 8.93 -0.84 15.33
C GLN A 302 8.35 -0.64 16.74
N TYR A 303 7.28 -1.36 17.08
CA TYR A 303 6.55 -1.25 18.35
C TYR A 303 6.61 -2.52 19.19
N ARG A 304 7.49 -3.46 18.85
CA ARG A 304 7.61 -4.81 19.46
C ARG A 304 7.59 -4.77 20.99
N ASP A 305 8.40 -3.90 21.59
CA ASP A 305 8.51 -3.80 23.05
C ASP A 305 7.27 -3.13 23.68
N GLU A 306 6.67 -2.15 22.98
CA GLU A 306 5.49 -1.44 23.45
C GLU A 306 4.23 -2.29 23.42
N ILE A 307 4.07 -3.18 22.45
CA ILE A 307 2.85 -3.96 22.27
C ILE A 307 2.81 -5.25 23.09
N LYS A 308 3.92 -5.62 23.74
CA LYS A 308 4.04 -6.85 24.52
C LYS A 308 2.94 -6.96 25.59
N GLY A 309 2.24 -8.09 25.59
CA GLY A 309 1.14 -8.41 26.49
C GLY A 309 -0.19 -7.71 26.18
N LYS A 310 -0.24 -6.81 25.19
CA LYS A 310 -1.40 -5.96 24.86
C LYS A 310 -2.31 -6.57 23.78
N HIS A 311 -3.52 -6.05 23.65
CA HIS A 311 -4.42 -6.34 22.53
C HIS A 311 -4.18 -5.33 21.39
N VAL A 312 -3.79 -5.86 20.24
CA VAL A 312 -3.37 -5.08 19.07
C VAL A 312 -4.27 -5.42 17.90
N VAL A 313 -4.74 -4.41 17.18
CA VAL A 313 -5.52 -4.59 15.96
C VAL A 313 -4.75 -4.01 14.77
N CYS A 314 -4.64 -4.80 13.70
CA CYS A 314 -4.11 -4.37 12.40
C CYS A 314 -5.21 -4.42 11.35
N ILE A 315 -5.40 -3.33 10.58
CA ILE A 315 -6.32 -3.34 9.43
C ILE A 315 -5.60 -3.85 8.19
N LEU A 316 -6.04 -4.98 7.65
CA LEU A 316 -5.56 -5.49 6.35
C LEU A 316 -6.40 -4.87 5.25
N SER A 317 -5.92 -3.75 4.70
CA SER A 317 -6.76 -2.86 3.88
C SER A 317 -7.17 -3.44 2.51
N GLY A 318 -6.39 -4.35 1.95
CA GLY A 318 -6.67 -4.91 0.64
C GLY A 318 -5.81 -6.11 0.27
N GLY A 319 -6.31 -6.89 -0.68
CA GLY A 319 -5.69 -8.12 -1.15
C GLY A 319 -5.60 -8.22 -2.67
N ASN A 320 -5.73 -7.12 -3.42
CA ASN A 320 -5.68 -7.12 -4.89
C ASN A 320 -4.23 -7.18 -5.40
N ASN A 321 -3.52 -8.22 -4.98
CA ASN A 321 -2.15 -8.48 -5.39
C ASN A 321 -2.05 -8.89 -6.87
N ASP A 322 -0.99 -8.44 -7.53
CA ASP A 322 -0.65 -8.82 -8.89
C ASP A 322 0.45 -9.87 -8.86
N ILE A 323 0.13 -11.08 -9.34
CA ILE A 323 1.08 -12.19 -9.31
C ILE A 323 2.33 -11.93 -10.16
N THR A 324 2.22 -11.07 -11.18
CA THR A 324 3.36 -10.69 -12.02
C THR A 324 4.39 -9.83 -11.26
N ARG A 325 4.01 -9.25 -10.12
CA ARG A 325 4.91 -8.48 -9.24
C ARG A 325 5.61 -9.33 -8.18
N THR A 326 5.37 -10.65 -8.15
CA THR A 326 5.91 -11.53 -7.11
C THR A 326 7.45 -11.55 -7.10
N GLU A 327 8.09 -11.49 -8.28
CA GLU A 327 9.55 -11.45 -8.39
C GLU A 327 10.11 -10.14 -7.80
N GLU A 328 9.54 -9.00 -8.18
CA GLU A 328 9.92 -7.68 -7.61
C GLU A 328 9.72 -7.66 -6.08
N ILE A 329 8.60 -8.21 -5.59
CA ILE A 329 8.32 -8.32 -4.15
C ILE A 329 9.40 -9.18 -3.46
N ARG A 330 9.75 -10.34 -4.02
CA ARG A 330 10.79 -11.23 -3.48
C ARG A 330 12.14 -10.53 -3.45
N GLU A 331 12.52 -9.88 -4.54
CA GLU A 331 13.80 -9.17 -4.61
C GLU A 331 13.91 -8.05 -3.58
N ARG A 332 12.89 -7.17 -3.49
CA ARG A 332 12.88 -6.08 -2.49
C ARG A 332 12.92 -6.61 -1.06
N SER A 333 12.26 -7.74 -0.79
CA SER A 333 12.34 -8.42 0.51
C SER A 333 13.76 -8.90 0.80
N LEU A 334 14.39 -9.64 -0.11
CA LEU A 334 15.74 -10.18 0.08
C LEU A 334 16.81 -9.08 0.19
N LEU A 335 16.65 -7.98 -0.54
CA LEU A 335 17.51 -6.80 -0.43
C LEU A 335 17.41 -6.18 0.98
N TYR A 336 16.19 -6.06 1.51
CA TYR A 336 15.95 -5.51 2.85
C TYR A 336 16.47 -6.41 3.96
N GLU A 337 16.24 -7.72 3.87
CA GLU A 337 16.76 -8.71 4.81
C GLU A 337 18.30 -8.79 4.76
N GLY A 338 18.91 -8.29 3.69
CA GLY A 338 20.35 -8.32 3.48
C GLY A 338 20.83 -9.71 3.11
N LEU A 339 20.06 -10.39 2.26
CA LEU A 339 20.38 -11.70 1.70
C LEU A 339 20.78 -11.58 0.23
N VAL A 340 20.23 -10.63 -0.52
CA VAL A 340 20.63 -10.41 -1.93
C VAL A 340 21.58 -9.24 -2.06
N HIS A 341 22.66 -9.45 -2.81
CA HIS A 341 23.76 -8.51 -2.96
C HIS A 341 24.29 -8.45 -4.38
N TYR A 342 24.42 -7.24 -4.92
CA TYR A 342 24.88 -7.00 -6.27
C TYR A 342 26.24 -6.32 -6.29
N PHE A 343 27.11 -6.79 -7.17
CA PHE A 343 28.50 -6.37 -7.27
C PHE A 343 28.90 -6.14 -8.72
N ILE A 344 29.78 -5.15 -8.93
CA ILE A 344 30.68 -5.17 -10.09
C ILE A 344 31.92 -5.97 -9.66
N VAL A 345 32.11 -7.12 -10.27
CA VAL A 345 33.27 -7.99 -10.06
C VAL A 345 34.28 -7.77 -11.18
N ARG A 346 35.56 -7.69 -10.84
CA ARG A 346 36.66 -7.52 -11.79
C ARG A 346 37.29 -8.87 -12.09
N PHE A 347 36.82 -9.56 -13.13
CA PHE A 347 37.42 -10.83 -13.53
C PHE A 347 38.80 -10.60 -14.18
N PRO A 348 39.86 -11.28 -13.67
CA PRO A 348 41.13 -11.38 -14.38
C PRO A 348 40.92 -11.95 -15.80
N GLN A 349 41.54 -11.35 -16.81
CA GLN A 349 41.46 -11.83 -18.21
C GLN A 349 42.35 -13.07 -18.45
N ARG A 350 42.19 -14.10 -17.62
CA ARG A 350 42.87 -15.40 -17.76
C ARG A 350 41.87 -16.55 -17.68
N ALA A 351 42.22 -17.67 -18.31
CA ALA A 351 41.43 -18.89 -18.19
C ALA A 351 41.29 -19.31 -16.72
N GLY A 352 40.12 -19.82 -16.35
CA GLY A 352 39.84 -20.31 -14.99
C GLY A 352 39.42 -19.25 -13.97
N ALA A 353 39.42 -17.95 -14.29
CA ALA A 353 39.05 -16.89 -13.34
C ALA A 353 37.63 -17.05 -12.77
N LEU A 354 36.65 -17.47 -13.58
CA LEU A 354 35.30 -17.77 -13.10
C LEU A 354 35.28 -18.99 -12.17
N ARG A 355 36.04 -20.04 -12.51
CA ARG A 355 36.15 -21.24 -11.66
C ARG A 355 36.76 -20.91 -10.31
N GLU A 356 37.77 -20.04 -10.27
CA GLU A 356 38.38 -19.55 -9.03
C GLU A 356 37.40 -18.72 -8.21
N PHE A 357 36.63 -17.83 -8.84
CA PHE A 357 35.59 -17.07 -8.14
C PHE A 357 34.56 -18.01 -7.48
N VAL A 358 34.02 -18.96 -8.25
CA VAL A 358 33.04 -19.92 -7.71
C VAL A 358 33.64 -20.85 -6.65
N GLY A 359 34.88 -21.31 -6.83
CA GLY A 359 35.50 -22.30 -5.94
C GLY A 359 36.20 -21.73 -4.71
N GLU A 360 36.66 -20.48 -4.75
CA GLU A 360 37.51 -19.90 -3.70
C GLU A 360 36.94 -18.61 -3.09
N VAL A 361 36.05 -17.90 -3.79
CA VAL A 361 35.44 -16.65 -3.30
C VAL A 361 34.07 -16.91 -2.68
N LEU A 362 33.19 -17.60 -3.41
CA LEU A 362 31.84 -17.90 -2.89
C LEU A 362 31.90 -18.83 -1.67
N GLY A 363 30.95 -18.63 -0.76
CA GLY A 363 30.63 -19.56 0.32
C GLY A 363 30.01 -20.85 -0.23
N PRO A 364 30.00 -21.92 0.58
CA PRO A 364 29.44 -23.22 0.17
C PRO A 364 27.92 -23.18 -0.09
N ASP A 365 27.23 -22.21 0.49
CA ASP A 365 25.77 -22.04 0.42
C ASP A 365 25.36 -20.74 -0.33
N ASP A 366 26.32 -20.02 -0.94
CA ASP A 366 26.05 -18.78 -1.68
C ASP A 366 25.56 -19.13 -3.10
N ASP A 367 24.47 -18.51 -3.55
CA ASP A 367 23.91 -18.72 -4.89
C ASP A 367 24.14 -17.52 -5.81
N ILE A 368 24.43 -17.77 -7.08
CA ILE A 368 24.56 -16.72 -8.10
C ILE A 368 23.20 -16.55 -8.78
N ILE A 369 22.52 -15.45 -8.46
CA ILE A 369 21.20 -15.13 -9.04
C ILE A 369 21.28 -14.29 -10.32
N LEU A 370 22.40 -13.59 -10.53
CA LEU A 370 22.66 -12.80 -11.73
C LEU A 370 24.15 -12.89 -12.10
N PHE A 371 24.44 -13.11 -13.37
CA PHE A 371 25.81 -13.07 -13.88
C PHE A 371 25.83 -12.53 -15.31
N GLU A 372 26.25 -11.27 -15.46
CA GLU A 372 26.45 -10.66 -16.77
C GLU A 372 27.93 -10.34 -16.97
N TYR A 373 28.51 -10.94 -18.01
CA TYR A 373 29.90 -10.74 -18.35
C TYR A 373 30.06 -10.51 -19.85
N THR A 374 30.65 -9.38 -20.21
CA THR A 374 31.04 -9.09 -21.59
C THR A 374 32.55 -8.96 -21.70
N LYS A 375 33.18 -9.82 -22.50
CA LYS A 375 34.61 -9.76 -22.77
C LYS A 375 34.94 -8.53 -23.62
N LYS A 376 35.61 -7.54 -23.04
CA LYS A 376 36.16 -6.40 -23.81
C LYS A 376 37.56 -6.74 -24.30
N THR A 377 37.77 -6.70 -25.61
CA THR A 377 39.02 -7.09 -26.29
C THR A 377 40.23 -6.19 -26.00
N SER A 378 40.06 -5.05 -25.33
CA SER A 378 41.10 -4.02 -25.18
C SER A 378 41.35 -3.50 -23.75
N ARG A 379 40.88 -4.18 -22.68
CA ARG A 379 41.17 -3.79 -21.28
C ARG A 379 41.55 -5.00 -20.42
N GLU A 380 42.57 -4.84 -19.57
CA GLU A 380 43.15 -5.89 -18.71
C GLU A 380 42.20 -6.48 -17.65
N LYS A 381 41.04 -5.83 -17.38
CA LYS A 381 39.98 -6.33 -16.47
C LYS A 381 38.61 -6.05 -17.08
N GLY A 382 37.78 -7.10 -17.21
CA GLY A 382 36.40 -6.98 -17.67
C GLY A 382 35.46 -6.90 -16.46
N PRO A 383 34.65 -5.84 -16.30
CA PRO A 383 33.64 -5.81 -15.25
C PRO A 383 32.56 -6.85 -15.57
N ALA A 384 32.19 -7.65 -14.58
CA ALA A 384 30.99 -8.46 -14.60
C ALA A 384 30.01 -7.93 -13.55
N LEU A 385 28.73 -7.89 -13.90
CA LEU A 385 27.67 -7.67 -12.92
C LEU A 385 27.32 -9.03 -12.32
N VAL A 386 27.41 -9.14 -10.99
CA VAL A 386 27.14 -10.39 -10.27
C VAL A 386 26.17 -10.11 -9.14
N GLY A 387 25.04 -10.81 -9.13
CA GLY A 387 24.08 -10.87 -8.03
C GLY A 387 24.27 -12.17 -7.26
N ILE A 388 24.39 -12.07 -5.93
CA ILE A 388 24.62 -13.18 -5.02
C ILE A 388 23.51 -13.18 -3.97
N GLU A 389 22.84 -14.32 -3.80
CA GLU A 389 21.93 -14.60 -2.69
C GLU A 389 22.70 -15.39 -1.61
N LEU A 390 22.76 -14.82 -0.41
CA LEU A 390 23.36 -15.42 0.77
C LEU A 390 22.30 -16.16 1.57
N LYS A 391 22.72 -17.24 2.22
CA LYS A 391 21.89 -17.94 3.19
C LYS A 391 21.78 -17.19 4.52
N ASN A 392 22.85 -16.51 4.96
CA ASN A 392 22.83 -15.67 6.16
C ASN A 392 23.39 -14.29 5.86
N LYS A 393 22.74 -13.26 6.39
CA LYS A 393 23.20 -11.87 6.31
C LYS A 393 24.64 -11.64 6.82
N ALA A 394 25.07 -12.46 7.78
CA ALA A 394 26.42 -12.38 8.35
C ALA A 394 27.53 -12.74 7.33
N ASP A 395 27.19 -13.46 6.27
CA ASP A 395 28.15 -13.98 5.28
C ASP A 395 28.65 -12.89 4.30
N LEU A 396 28.00 -11.72 4.26
CA LEU A 396 28.39 -10.61 3.39
C LEU A 396 29.81 -10.10 3.67
N GLY A 397 30.18 -9.96 4.95
CA GLY A 397 31.50 -9.50 5.35
C GLY A 397 32.61 -10.44 4.88
N PRO A 398 32.54 -11.75 5.23
CA PRO A 398 33.42 -12.78 4.71
C PRO A 398 33.52 -12.81 3.18
N LEU A 399 32.38 -12.73 2.47
CA LEU A 399 32.34 -12.72 1.01
C LEU A 399 33.12 -11.53 0.42
N ILE A 400 32.88 -10.31 0.92
CA ILE A 400 33.59 -9.10 0.48
C ILE A 400 35.10 -9.21 0.75
N ASN A 401 35.49 -9.76 1.90
CA ASN A 401 36.90 -9.92 2.24
C ASN A 401 37.60 -10.89 1.28
N LYS A 402 37.01 -12.07 1.02
CA LYS A 402 37.53 -13.01 0.02
C LYS A 402 37.62 -12.40 -1.37
N MET A 403 36.60 -11.64 -1.80
CA MET A 403 36.63 -10.92 -3.07
C MET A 403 37.83 -9.95 -3.15
N LYS A 404 38.15 -9.24 -2.06
CA LYS A 404 39.28 -8.31 -2.00
C LYS A 404 40.61 -9.05 -2.00
N GLU A 405 40.77 -10.08 -1.17
CA GLU A 405 41.99 -10.91 -1.08
C GLU A 405 42.36 -11.54 -2.42
N LYS A 406 41.36 -12.03 -3.15
CA LYS A 406 41.53 -12.66 -4.48
C LYS A 406 41.48 -11.66 -5.64
N ASN A 407 41.46 -10.35 -5.36
CA ASN A 407 41.45 -9.26 -6.36
C ASN A 407 40.25 -9.27 -7.34
N PHE A 408 39.13 -9.86 -6.94
CA PHE A 408 37.87 -9.85 -7.69
C PHE A 408 36.98 -8.64 -7.34
N PHE A 409 37.14 -8.04 -6.16
CA PHE A 409 36.29 -6.95 -5.70
C PHE A 409 36.40 -5.71 -6.62
N GLY A 410 35.28 -5.28 -7.18
CA GLY A 410 35.16 -3.99 -7.84
C GLY A 410 34.33 -3.03 -7.01
N GLU A 411 33.01 -3.18 -7.06
CA GLU A 411 32.06 -2.25 -6.46
C GLU A 411 30.87 -2.99 -5.86
N TYR A 412 30.36 -2.50 -4.72
CA TYR A 412 29.14 -3.01 -4.11
C TYR A 412 27.97 -2.06 -4.44
N LEU A 413 26.95 -2.58 -5.12
CA LEU A 413 25.94 -1.78 -5.80
C LEU A 413 24.73 -1.44 -4.92
N ASN A 414 24.37 -2.26 -3.93
CA ASN A 414 23.17 -2.04 -3.12
C ASN A 414 23.20 -0.72 -2.30
N LYS A 415 24.37 -0.09 -2.15
CA LYS A 415 24.51 1.23 -1.49
C LYS A 415 24.58 2.39 -2.50
N LYS A 416 24.30 2.13 -3.78
CA LYS A 416 24.41 3.08 -4.89
C LYS A 416 23.16 3.01 -5.75
N PRO A 417 22.01 3.51 -5.26
CA PRO A 417 20.71 3.33 -5.91
C PRO A 417 20.67 3.84 -7.36
N ASP A 418 21.32 4.97 -7.66
CA ASP A 418 21.38 5.50 -9.03
C ASP A 418 22.12 4.54 -9.99
N LEU A 419 23.25 3.98 -9.55
CA LEU A 419 24.02 3.03 -10.35
C LEU A 419 23.30 1.67 -10.43
N PHE A 420 22.64 1.27 -9.35
CA PHE A 420 21.86 0.05 -9.26
C PHE A 420 20.74 0.05 -10.30
N GLY A 421 19.86 1.07 -10.30
CA GLY A 421 18.73 1.14 -11.23
C GLY A 421 19.09 1.39 -12.69
N HIS A 422 20.36 1.69 -13.00
CA HIS A 422 20.87 1.74 -14.38
C HIS A 422 21.41 0.39 -14.88
N LEU A 423 21.82 -0.50 -13.97
CA LEU A 423 22.48 -1.77 -14.29
C LEU A 423 21.57 -2.98 -14.10
N ILE A 424 20.56 -2.86 -13.24
CA ILE A 424 19.57 -3.87 -12.84
C ILE A 424 18.22 -3.19 -12.94
#